data_AF-A0A8R7QWT6-F1
#
_entry.id   AF-A0A8R7QWT6-F1
#
_cell.length_a   1.000
_cell.length_b   1.000
_cell.length_c   1.000
_cell.angle_alpha   90.00
_cell.angle_beta   90.00
_cell.angle_gamma   90.00
#
_symmetry.space_group_name_H-M   'P 1'
#
loop_
_entity.id
_entity.type
_entity.pdbx_description
1 polymer ?
#
loop_
_entity_poly.entity_id
_entity_poly.type
_entity_poly.pdbx_seq_one_letter_code
_entity_poly.pdbx_strand_id
1 'polypeptide(L)'
;MVNRRMTRHRAMALLVYMGVPVTPAPNPFNRPSPGHSYHIIRLIDPYQPRLQVDLLIRDTDLYLVAFRRSLDDNWGNWYRFSDQQVPSFIVALDLGFTSNYSRVPGSIPTVGGPEDMVFIFNTLARHEDRLRLVIPAVQRTLHIATVQRAVQNAAVVFCEVMRFIAVLLEMVRRLEAGEAASVLPGEMWDMITSWHVDCWFILDVRRRLALPAHHWESHVNEVDRQRFDQLINRVSVIIYIPELFTSDTRRMTRWQENEVRNIQDPGFPAADA
;
A
#
# COMPACT_ATOMS: atom_id res chain seq x y z
N MET A 1 18.89 -0.53 -2.16
CA MET A 1 17.66 0.21 -1.76
C MET A 1 16.60 -0.72 -1.15
N VAL A 2 16.29 -1.86 -1.79
CA VAL A 2 15.29 -2.86 -1.34
C VAL A 2 15.53 -3.37 0.10
N ASN A 3 16.76 -3.70 0.47
CA ASN A 3 17.09 -4.23 1.81
C ASN A 3 16.74 -3.26 2.95
N ARG A 4 17.10 -1.96 2.85
CA ARG A 4 16.79 -0.97 3.90
C ARG A 4 15.29 -0.77 4.10
N ARG A 5 14.50 -0.87 3.03
CA ARG A 5 13.03 -0.75 3.08
C ARG A 5 12.38 -1.97 3.71
N MET A 6 12.84 -3.17 3.37
CA MET A 6 12.38 -4.42 4.00
C MET A 6 12.72 -4.44 5.49
N THR A 7 13.91 -3.98 5.88
CA THR A 7 14.29 -3.82 7.30
C THR A 7 13.32 -2.90 8.05
N ARG A 8 12.97 -1.73 7.49
CA ARG A 8 12.03 -0.80 8.13
C ARG A 8 10.63 -1.39 8.24
N HIS A 9 10.12 -2.07 7.21
CA HIS A 9 8.81 -2.72 7.31
C HIS A 9 8.80 -3.84 8.34
N ARG A 10 9.84 -4.68 8.38
CA ARG A 10 9.97 -5.72 9.40
C ARG A 10 10.02 -5.15 10.82
N ALA A 11 10.68 -4.01 11.01
CA ALA A 11 10.75 -3.34 12.31
C ALA A 11 9.42 -2.75 12.79
N MET A 12 8.50 -2.43 11.87
CA MET A 12 7.18 -1.87 12.19
C MET A 12 6.05 -2.91 12.11
N ALA A 13 6.30 -4.07 11.48
CA ALA A 13 5.31 -5.12 11.32
C ALA A 13 5.15 -5.89 12.63
N LEU A 14 3.92 -5.95 13.12
CA LEU A 14 3.56 -6.80 14.28
C LEU A 14 3.76 -8.29 13.99
N LEU A 15 3.81 -8.66 12.71
CA LEU A 15 3.97 -10.03 12.24
C LEU A 15 4.76 -10.08 10.95
N VAL A 16 5.68 -11.04 10.86
CA VAL A 16 6.43 -11.37 9.65
C VAL A 16 6.15 -12.83 9.33
N TYR A 17 5.93 -13.15 8.05
CA TYR A 17 5.78 -14.52 7.56
C TYR A 17 6.76 -14.77 6.41
N MET A 18 7.64 -15.77 6.56
CA MET A 18 8.68 -16.08 5.56
C MET A 18 9.52 -14.86 5.16
N GLY A 19 9.80 -13.97 6.13
CA GLY A 19 10.52 -12.72 5.87
C GLY A 19 9.70 -11.60 5.21
N VAL A 20 8.43 -11.84 4.89
CA VAL A 20 7.50 -10.82 4.35
C VAL A 20 6.65 -10.24 5.49
N PRO A 21 6.64 -8.92 5.69
CA PRO A 21 5.82 -8.26 6.71
C PRO A 21 4.32 -8.43 6.41
N VAL A 22 3.53 -8.60 7.47
CA VAL A 22 2.06 -8.58 7.42
C VAL A 22 1.56 -7.22 7.92
N THR A 23 0.54 -6.66 7.28
CA THR A 23 -0.10 -5.40 7.73
C THR A 23 -0.63 -5.53 9.17
N PRO A 24 -0.77 -4.42 9.91
CA PRO A 24 -1.35 -4.47 11.24
C PRO A 24 -2.82 -4.90 11.20
N ALA A 25 -3.25 -5.61 12.25
CA ALA A 25 -4.66 -5.88 12.48
C ALA A 25 -5.42 -4.57 12.79
N PRO A 26 -6.71 -4.45 12.40
CA PRO A 26 -7.55 -3.35 12.87
C PRO A 26 -7.58 -3.30 14.40
N ASN A 27 -7.55 -2.09 14.98
CA ASN A 27 -7.62 -1.90 16.42
C ASN A 27 -9.01 -2.34 16.93
N PRO A 28 -9.10 -3.42 17.72
CA PRO A 28 -10.38 -3.95 18.18
C PRO A 28 -11.03 -3.10 19.29
N PHE A 29 -10.29 -2.16 19.87
CA PHE A 29 -10.74 -1.34 21.00
C PHE A 29 -11.43 -0.04 20.56
N ASN A 30 -11.35 0.33 19.29
CA ASN A 30 -12.17 1.41 18.76
C ASN A 30 -13.59 0.88 18.58
N ARG A 31 -14.56 1.52 19.25
CA ARG A 31 -16.00 1.23 19.13
C ARG A 31 -16.68 2.49 18.61
N PRO A 32 -17.69 2.39 17.73
CA PRO A 32 -18.47 1.19 17.39
C PRO A 32 -17.91 0.32 16.26
N SER A 33 -16.90 0.76 15.50
CA SER A 33 -16.25 0.00 14.44
C SER A 33 -14.75 -0.16 14.70
N PRO A 34 -14.13 -1.29 14.29
CA PRO A 34 -12.69 -1.48 14.43
C PRO A 34 -11.92 -0.27 13.91
N GLY A 35 -11.01 0.24 14.73
CA GLY A 35 -10.23 1.43 14.39
C GLY A 35 -9.16 1.07 13.37
N HIS A 36 -9.07 1.83 12.30
CA HIS A 36 -7.91 1.77 11.42
C HIS A 36 -6.87 2.79 11.87
N SER A 37 -5.59 2.42 11.80
CA SER A 37 -4.51 3.39 11.85
C SER A 37 -4.20 3.89 10.44
N TYR A 38 -3.64 5.09 10.37
CA TYR A 38 -3.33 5.77 9.12
C TYR A 38 -1.98 6.47 9.24
N HIS A 39 -1.27 6.58 8.13
CA HIS A 39 -0.10 7.44 8.00
C HIS A 39 -0.27 8.44 6.86
N ILE A 40 0.54 9.49 6.90
CA ILE A 40 0.54 10.54 5.89
C ILE A 40 1.84 10.50 5.11
N ILE A 41 1.74 10.50 3.78
CA ILE A 41 2.85 10.83 2.89
C ILE A 41 2.67 12.29 2.46
N ARG A 42 3.66 13.12 2.75
CA ARG A 42 3.66 14.52 2.32
C ARG A 42 4.51 14.69 1.07
N LEU A 43 3.89 15.22 0.02
CA LEU A 43 4.55 15.63 -1.21
C LEU A 43 4.92 17.10 -1.12
N ILE A 44 6.18 17.40 -1.45
CA ILE A 44 6.75 18.74 -1.45
C ILE A 44 7.44 18.95 -2.79
N ASP A 45 7.09 20.02 -3.48
CA ASP A 45 7.81 20.49 -4.66
C ASP A 45 8.72 21.65 -4.25
N PRO A 46 10.06 21.51 -4.34
CA PRO A 46 10.99 22.58 -3.97
C PRO A 46 10.82 23.84 -4.83
N TYR A 47 10.23 23.73 -6.03
CA TYR A 47 9.97 24.87 -6.90
C TYR A 47 8.63 25.57 -6.59
N GLN A 48 7.77 24.95 -5.78
CA GLN A 48 6.51 25.52 -5.31
C GLN A 48 6.39 25.38 -3.78
N PRO A 49 7.28 26.03 -3.00
CA PRO A 49 7.40 25.79 -1.56
C PRO A 49 6.15 26.16 -0.74
N ARG A 50 5.28 27.00 -1.32
CA ARG A 50 4.00 27.41 -0.73
C ARG A 50 2.95 26.30 -0.80
N LEU A 51 3.12 25.31 -1.67
CA LEU A 51 2.19 24.22 -1.88
C LEU A 51 2.74 22.92 -1.28
N GLN A 52 1.86 22.20 -0.59
CA GLN A 52 2.15 20.84 -0.11
C GLN A 52 0.91 19.97 -0.32
N VAL A 53 1.11 18.66 -0.48
CA VAL A 53 0.00 17.70 -0.57
C VAL A 53 0.21 16.61 0.46
N ASP A 54 -0.78 16.38 1.33
CA ASP A 54 -0.81 15.23 2.22
C ASP A 54 -1.67 14.14 1.57
N LEU A 55 -1.13 12.91 1.49
CA LEU A 55 -1.82 11.69 1.10
C LEU A 55 -2.08 10.86 2.36
N LEU A 56 -3.34 10.52 2.64
CA LEU A 56 -3.73 9.69 3.79
C LEU A 56 -3.83 8.23 3.36
N ILE A 57 -2.99 7.38 3.94
CA ILE A 57 -2.92 5.95 3.64
C ILE A 57 -3.35 5.17 4.88
N ARG A 58 -4.24 4.20 4.68
CA ARG A 58 -4.70 3.28 5.73
C ARG A 58 -3.68 2.16 5.94
N ASP A 59 -3.26 1.93 7.18
CA ASP A 59 -2.16 0.98 7.44
C ASP A 59 -2.57 -0.48 7.25
N THR A 60 -3.84 -0.81 7.48
CA THR A 60 -4.32 -2.21 7.49
C THR A 60 -4.27 -2.87 6.11
N ASP A 61 -4.33 -2.08 5.04
CA ASP A 61 -4.32 -2.56 3.64
C ASP A 61 -3.50 -1.68 2.69
N LEU A 62 -2.87 -0.62 3.21
CA LEU A 62 -2.08 0.36 2.46
C LEU A 62 -2.90 1.11 1.40
N TYR A 63 -4.22 1.22 1.55
CA TYR A 63 -5.05 1.97 0.59
C TYR A 63 -4.88 3.48 0.79
N LEU A 64 -4.67 4.21 -0.31
CA LEU A 64 -4.87 5.66 -0.34
C LEU A 64 -6.37 5.93 -0.17
N VAL A 65 -6.74 6.63 0.90
CA VAL A 65 -8.16 6.89 1.23
C VAL A 65 -8.58 8.34 1.01
N ALA A 66 -7.64 9.27 1.15
CA ALA A 66 -7.91 10.70 0.99
C ALA A 66 -6.63 11.48 0.69
N PHE A 67 -6.78 12.73 0.24
CA PHE A 67 -5.71 13.70 0.17
C PHE A 67 -6.17 15.08 0.61
N ARG A 68 -5.24 15.98 0.92
CA ARG A 68 -5.51 17.41 1.09
C ARG A 68 -4.33 18.24 0.60
N ARG A 69 -4.56 19.52 0.34
CA ARG A 69 -3.49 20.48 0.04
C ARG A 69 -3.21 21.40 1.22
N SER A 70 -2.02 21.98 1.22
CA SER A 70 -1.68 23.18 1.99
C SER A 70 -1.30 24.30 1.01
N LEU A 71 -1.70 25.53 1.34
CA LEU A 71 -1.21 26.76 0.69
C LEU A 71 -0.75 27.72 1.78
N ASP A 72 0.53 28.09 1.78
CA ASP A 72 1.15 28.94 2.81
C ASP A 72 0.91 28.38 4.22
N ASP A 73 1.13 27.08 4.39
CA ASP A 73 0.88 26.33 5.63
C ASP A 73 -0.58 26.32 6.12
N ASN A 74 -1.52 26.84 5.32
CA ASN A 74 -2.95 26.72 5.56
C ASN A 74 -3.49 25.46 4.88
N TRP A 75 -3.84 24.48 5.70
CA TRP A 75 -4.42 23.22 5.25
C TRP A 75 -5.87 23.40 4.79
N GLY A 76 -6.13 22.93 3.57
CA GLY A 76 -7.48 22.85 3.00
C GLY A 76 -8.25 21.63 3.49
N ASN A 77 -9.38 21.39 2.83
CA ASN A 77 -10.23 20.24 3.12
C ASN A 77 -9.55 18.91 2.75
N TRP A 78 -9.90 17.85 3.47
CA TRP A 78 -9.63 16.50 3.00
C TRP A 78 -10.62 16.13 1.90
N TYR A 79 -10.15 15.41 0.90
CA TYR A 79 -10.93 14.87 -0.21
C TYR A 79 -10.79 13.35 -0.21
N ARG A 80 -11.91 12.64 -0.08
CA ARG A 80 -11.93 11.17 0.02
C ARG A 80 -12.67 10.54 -1.16
N PHE A 81 -12.32 9.31 -1.47
CA PHE A 81 -13.11 8.50 -2.40
C PHE A 81 -14.49 8.17 -1.81
N SER A 82 -15.49 8.00 -2.66
CA SER A 82 -16.88 7.79 -2.24
C SER A 82 -17.08 6.48 -1.45
N ASP A 83 -16.28 5.46 -1.76
CA ASP A 83 -16.28 4.13 -1.16
C ASP A 83 -15.30 3.97 0.00
N GLN A 84 -14.51 5.00 0.33
CA GLN A 84 -13.51 4.92 1.39
C GLN A 84 -13.95 5.64 2.67
N GLN A 85 -13.63 5.00 3.80
CA GLN A 85 -13.83 5.55 5.14
C GLN A 85 -12.56 6.24 5.64
N VAL A 86 -12.74 7.44 6.19
CA VAL A 86 -11.70 8.20 6.90
C VAL A 86 -12.11 8.35 8.37
N PRO A 87 -11.16 8.63 9.28
CA PRO A 87 -11.48 8.90 10.68
C PRO A 87 -12.55 9.99 10.83
N SER A 88 -13.50 9.81 11.74
CA SER A 88 -14.63 10.74 11.92
C SER A 88 -14.23 12.16 12.33
N PHE A 89 -13.05 12.33 12.94
CA PHE A 89 -12.51 13.65 13.26
C PHE A 89 -11.96 14.39 12.02
N ILE A 90 -11.78 13.68 10.89
CA ILE A 90 -11.42 14.27 9.61
C ILE A 90 -12.70 14.65 8.87
N VAL A 91 -12.94 15.95 8.73
CA VAL A 91 -13.99 16.46 7.85
C VAL A 91 -13.49 16.34 6.41
N ALA A 92 -14.05 15.39 5.66
CA ALA A 92 -13.66 15.11 4.28
C ALA A 92 -14.83 15.27 3.30
N LEU A 93 -14.53 15.89 2.16
CA LEU A 93 -15.43 16.07 1.03
C LEU A 93 -15.33 14.87 0.08
N ASP A 94 -16.45 14.47 -0.50
CA ASP A 94 -16.52 13.37 -1.45
C ASP A 94 -15.99 13.80 -2.83
N LEU A 95 -15.09 13.02 -3.42
CA LEU A 95 -14.56 13.24 -4.76
C LEU A 95 -15.56 12.94 -5.88
N GLY A 96 -16.63 12.20 -5.58
CA GLY A 96 -17.64 11.76 -6.55
C GLY A 96 -17.24 10.57 -7.41
N PHE A 97 -16.16 9.86 -7.04
CA PHE A 97 -15.73 8.62 -7.66
C PHE A 97 -15.09 7.67 -6.63
N THR A 98 -15.07 6.37 -6.96
CA THR A 98 -14.55 5.32 -6.09
C THR A 98 -13.05 5.13 -6.24
N SER A 99 -12.47 4.40 -5.30
CA SER A 99 -11.04 4.05 -5.26
C SER A 99 -10.61 3.03 -6.32
N ASN A 100 -11.54 2.46 -7.08
CA ASN A 100 -11.25 1.50 -8.12
C ASN A 100 -10.43 2.13 -9.26
N TYR A 101 -9.47 1.38 -9.79
CA TYR A 101 -8.69 1.79 -10.94
C TYR A 101 -9.57 1.91 -12.18
N SER A 102 -9.47 3.05 -12.88
CA SER A 102 -10.17 3.24 -14.15
C SER A 102 -9.53 2.36 -15.21
N ARG A 103 -10.35 1.58 -15.92
CA ARG A 103 -9.92 0.79 -17.09
C ARG A 103 -10.22 1.50 -18.41
N VAL A 104 -10.67 2.75 -18.35
CA VAL A 104 -10.95 3.55 -19.56
C VAL A 104 -9.62 3.99 -20.18
N PRO A 105 -9.40 3.77 -21.49
CA PRO A 105 -8.20 4.24 -22.18
C PRO A 105 -7.94 5.74 -21.92
N GLY A 106 -6.69 6.10 -21.63
CA GLY A 106 -6.30 7.47 -21.25
C GLY A 106 -6.56 7.85 -19.79
N SER A 107 -7.25 7.00 -19.03
CA SER A 107 -7.46 7.13 -17.58
C SER A 107 -6.73 6.06 -16.77
N ILE A 108 -6.07 5.12 -17.46
CA ILE A 108 -5.28 4.06 -16.82
C ILE A 108 -4.05 4.70 -16.16
N PRO A 109 -3.74 4.35 -14.91
CA PRO A 109 -2.60 4.93 -14.22
C PRO A 109 -1.28 4.64 -14.92
N THR A 110 -0.43 5.65 -14.92
CA THR A 110 0.94 5.60 -15.44
C THR A 110 1.93 5.61 -14.29
N VAL A 111 3.09 4.99 -14.51
CA VAL A 111 4.23 5.05 -13.60
C VAL A 111 5.56 5.11 -14.34
N GLY A 112 6.57 5.60 -13.63
CA GLY A 112 7.95 5.63 -14.08
C GLY A 112 8.18 6.84 -14.98
N GLY A 113 8.68 7.92 -14.40
CA GLY A 113 8.92 9.20 -15.07
C GLY A 113 8.77 10.34 -14.05
N PRO A 114 9.72 11.29 -13.96
CA PRO A 114 9.58 12.44 -13.05
C PRO A 114 8.33 13.28 -13.34
N GLU A 115 7.84 13.27 -14.57
CA GLU A 115 6.61 13.95 -14.99
C GLU A 115 5.36 13.41 -14.32
N ASP A 116 5.29 12.11 -13.96
CA ASP A 116 4.14 11.56 -13.24
C ASP A 116 4.07 12.13 -11.81
N MET A 117 5.21 12.27 -11.15
CA MET A 117 5.30 12.88 -9.82
C MET A 117 4.89 14.35 -9.85
N VAL A 118 5.36 15.09 -10.86
CA VAL A 118 4.98 16.49 -11.10
C VAL A 118 3.49 16.61 -11.42
N PHE A 119 2.95 15.68 -12.22
CA PHE A 119 1.53 15.63 -12.56
C PHE A 119 0.65 15.36 -11.33
N ILE A 120 1.01 14.37 -10.51
CA ILE A 120 0.34 14.07 -9.24
C ILE A 120 0.33 15.33 -8.36
N PHE A 121 1.50 15.88 -8.07
CA PHE A 121 1.63 17.03 -7.18
C PHE A 121 0.80 18.23 -7.67
N ASN A 122 1.01 18.67 -8.92
CA ASN A 122 0.35 19.86 -9.46
C ASN A 122 -1.17 19.70 -9.54
N THR A 123 -1.66 18.50 -9.86
CA THR A 123 -3.10 18.25 -9.95
C THR A 123 -3.76 18.31 -8.58
N LEU A 124 -3.20 17.61 -7.60
CA LEU A 124 -3.77 17.55 -6.25
C LEU A 124 -3.62 18.89 -5.51
N ALA A 125 -2.47 19.55 -5.65
CA ALA A 125 -2.21 20.85 -5.03
C ALA A 125 -3.10 21.98 -5.55
N ARG A 126 -3.70 21.85 -6.74
CA ARG A 126 -4.57 22.87 -7.35
C ARG A 126 -6.04 22.46 -7.43
N HIS A 127 -6.41 21.31 -6.85
CA HIS A 127 -7.77 20.81 -6.92
C HIS A 127 -8.79 21.79 -6.31
N GLU A 128 -8.52 22.26 -5.09
CA GLU A 128 -9.43 23.16 -4.37
C GLU A 128 -9.61 24.51 -5.09
N ASP A 129 -8.56 25.03 -5.72
CA ASP A 129 -8.62 26.31 -6.44
C ASP A 129 -9.60 26.22 -7.62
N ARG A 130 -9.61 25.07 -8.30
CA ARG A 130 -10.52 24.81 -9.42
C ARG A 130 -11.97 24.61 -9.00
N LEU A 131 -12.22 24.15 -7.77
CA LEU A 131 -13.59 24.06 -7.23
C LEU A 131 -14.18 25.43 -6.91
N ARG A 132 -13.35 26.42 -6.57
CA ARG A 132 -13.78 27.80 -6.28
C ARG A 132 -14.11 28.60 -7.54
N LEU A 133 -13.70 28.14 -8.71
CA LEU A 133 -14.01 28.79 -9.99
C LEU A 133 -15.38 28.35 -10.51
N VAL A 134 -16.17 29.31 -11.00
CA VAL A 134 -17.38 29.02 -11.77
C VAL A 134 -16.94 28.54 -13.15
N ILE A 135 -16.74 27.23 -13.29
CA ILE A 135 -16.33 26.60 -14.54
C ILE A 135 -17.53 25.96 -15.27
N PRO A 136 -17.54 25.99 -16.61
CA PRO A 136 -18.50 25.24 -17.42
C PRO A 136 -18.54 23.75 -17.06
N ALA A 137 -19.71 23.11 -17.20
CA ALA A 137 -19.90 21.71 -16.85
C ALA A 137 -18.89 20.76 -17.51
N VAL A 138 -18.55 20.98 -18.79
CA VAL A 138 -17.56 20.18 -19.53
C VAL A 138 -16.18 20.26 -18.87
N GLN A 139 -15.75 21.46 -18.45
CA GLN A 139 -14.46 21.64 -17.78
C GLN A 139 -14.43 20.99 -16.40
N ARG A 140 -15.57 20.97 -15.70
CA ARG A 140 -15.71 20.25 -14.43
C ARG A 140 -15.50 18.75 -14.61
N THR A 141 -16.12 18.14 -15.61
CA THR A 141 -15.94 16.71 -15.91
C THR A 141 -14.48 16.37 -16.23
N LEU A 142 -13.83 17.17 -17.08
CA LEU A 142 -12.41 17.00 -17.39
C LEU A 142 -11.52 17.15 -16.16
N HIS A 143 -11.83 18.11 -15.29
CA HIS A 143 -11.10 18.30 -14.05
C HIS A 143 -11.22 17.08 -13.12
N ILE A 144 -12.43 16.55 -12.93
CA ILE A 144 -12.67 15.35 -12.10
C ILE A 144 -11.89 14.15 -12.65
N ALA A 145 -11.94 13.92 -13.97
CA ALA A 145 -11.16 12.85 -14.60
C ALA A 145 -9.64 13.03 -14.41
N THR A 146 -9.15 14.28 -14.48
CA THR A 146 -7.74 14.60 -14.23
C THR A 146 -7.34 14.30 -12.78
N VAL A 147 -8.20 14.67 -11.82
CA VAL A 147 -7.97 14.40 -10.38
C VAL A 147 -8.01 12.90 -10.12
N GLN A 148 -8.98 12.19 -10.70
CA GLN A 148 -9.08 10.73 -10.59
C GLN A 148 -7.80 10.06 -11.09
N ARG A 149 -7.28 10.45 -12.25
CA ARG A 149 -6.01 9.95 -12.76
C ARG A 149 -4.84 10.26 -11.82
N ALA A 150 -4.76 11.48 -11.29
CA ALA A 150 -3.68 11.86 -10.38
C ALA A 150 -3.70 11.07 -9.06
N VAL A 151 -4.86 10.85 -8.44
CA VAL A 151 -4.96 10.03 -7.22
C VAL A 151 -4.68 8.56 -7.51
N GLN A 152 -5.09 8.04 -8.67
CA GLN A 152 -4.78 6.66 -9.05
C GLN A 152 -3.29 6.49 -9.37
N ASN A 153 -2.64 7.43 -10.05
CA ASN A 153 -1.18 7.45 -10.22
C ASN A 153 -0.48 7.46 -8.85
N ALA A 154 -0.94 8.30 -7.91
CA ALA A 154 -0.41 8.31 -6.54
C ALA A 154 -0.59 6.96 -5.83
N ALA A 155 -1.74 6.30 -6.00
CA ALA A 155 -1.96 4.97 -5.45
C ALA A 155 -0.96 3.96 -6.01
N VAL A 156 -0.68 3.95 -7.31
CA VAL A 156 0.33 3.03 -7.88
C VAL A 156 1.73 3.37 -7.37
N VAL A 157 2.13 4.64 -7.45
CA VAL A 157 3.48 5.11 -7.10
C VAL A 157 3.81 4.94 -5.62
N PHE A 158 2.84 5.05 -4.72
CA PHE A 158 3.09 4.99 -3.28
C PHE A 158 2.54 3.73 -2.60
N CYS A 159 1.39 3.22 -3.02
CA CYS A 159 0.75 2.08 -2.37
C CYS A 159 1.15 0.77 -3.05
N GLU A 160 1.03 0.67 -4.37
CA GLU A 160 1.31 -0.60 -5.07
C GLU A 160 2.80 -0.96 -5.04
N VAL A 161 3.69 0.02 -5.12
CA VAL A 161 5.13 -0.23 -4.91
C VAL A 161 5.44 -0.74 -3.51
N MET A 162 4.58 -0.49 -2.51
CA MET A 162 4.73 -1.00 -1.14
C MET A 162 4.19 -2.42 -1.01
N ARG A 163 3.18 -2.79 -1.79
CA ARG A 163 2.61 -4.14 -1.81
C ARG A 163 3.43 -5.11 -2.65
N PHE A 164 4.07 -4.64 -3.73
CA PHE A 164 4.71 -5.50 -4.72
C PHE A 164 6.15 -5.10 -5.02
N ILE A 165 7.07 -6.06 -4.90
CA ILE A 165 8.48 -5.85 -5.26
C ILE A 165 8.59 -5.63 -6.78
N ALA A 166 7.82 -6.37 -7.58
CA ALA A 166 7.86 -6.25 -9.04
C ALA A 166 7.50 -4.84 -9.53
N VAL A 167 6.47 -4.22 -8.95
CA VAL A 167 6.05 -2.84 -9.30
C VAL A 167 7.12 -1.83 -8.90
N LEU A 168 7.73 -1.98 -7.72
CA LEU A 168 8.85 -1.16 -7.31
C LEU A 168 10.03 -1.26 -8.28
N LEU A 169 10.45 -2.48 -8.61
CA LEU A 169 11.60 -2.72 -9.49
C LEU A 169 11.36 -2.14 -10.88
N GLU A 170 10.16 -2.30 -11.43
CA GLU A 170 9.81 -1.72 -12.72
C GLU A 170 9.80 -0.18 -12.67
N MET A 171 9.25 0.42 -11.61
CA MET A 171 9.29 1.87 -11.44
C MET A 171 10.73 2.40 -11.34
N VAL A 172 11.58 1.73 -10.56
CA VAL A 172 13.01 2.10 -10.42
C VAL A 172 13.72 1.97 -11.76
N ARG A 173 13.52 0.86 -12.47
CA ARG A 173 14.11 0.62 -13.80
C ARG A 173 13.76 1.74 -14.79
N ARG A 174 12.48 2.14 -14.85
CA ARG A 174 12.01 3.24 -15.71
C ARG A 174 12.65 4.58 -15.34
N LEU A 175 12.72 4.89 -14.04
CA LEU A 175 13.35 6.13 -13.55
C LEU A 175 14.85 6.17 -13.86
N GLU A 176 15.56 5.06 -13.67
CA GLU A 176 17.00 4.95 -13.96
C GLU A 176 17.29 5.02 -15.47
N ALA A 177 16.41 4.47 -16.30
CA ALA A 177 16.50 4.55 -17.75
C ALA A 177 16.07 5.90 -18.34
N GLY A 178 15.47 6.79 -17.53
CA GLY A 178 14.88 8.04 -18.00
C GLY A 178 13.69 7.81 -18.95
N GLU A 179 12.98 6.70 -18.79
CA GLU A 179 11.81 6.37 -19.58
C GLU A 179 10.63 7.27 -19.20
N ALA A 180 9.79 7.55 -20.20
CA ALA A 180 8.56 8.28 -19.98
C ALA A 180 7.52 7.44 -19.24
N ALA A 181 6.68 8.14 -18.49
CA ALA A 181 5.49 7.66 -17.80
C ALA A 181 4.63 6.83 -18.75
N SER A 182 4.46 5.56 -18.40
CA SER A 182 3.67 4.63 -19.20
C SER A 182 2.89 3.67 -18.33
N VAL A 183 1.92 3.00 -18.93
CA VAL A 183 1.09 2.00 -18.23
C VAL A 183 1.96 0.82 -17.81
N LEU A 184 1.66 0.23 -16.65
CA LEU A 184 2.30 -1.01 -16.22
C LEU A 184 1.96 -2.18 -17.18
N PRO A 185 2.85 -3.17 -17.33
CA PRO A 185 2.53 -4.40 -18.06
C PRO A 185 1.27 -5.07 -17.49
N GLY A 186 0.49 -5.74 -18.35
CA GLY A 186 -0.77 -6.39 -17.96
C GLY A 186 -0.62 -7.35 -16.79
N GLU A 187 0.46 -8.14 -16.75
CA GLU A 187 0.74 -9.07 -15.67
C GLU A 187 0.87 -8.39 -14.29
N MET A 188 1.40 -7.16 -14.24
CA MET A 188 1.48 -6.40 -12.99
C MET A 188 0.12 -5.87 -12.58
N TRP A 189 -0.75 -5.53 -13.53
CA TRP A 189 -2.13 -5.17 -13.24
C TRP A 189 -2.92 -6.36 -12.70
N ASP A 190 -2.73 -7.55 -13.28
CA ASP A 190 -3.35 -8.77 -12.78
C ASP A 190 -2.95 -8.99 -11.31
N MET A 191 -1.65 -8.87 -11.00
CA MET A 191 -1.15 -8.94 -9.61
C MET A 191 -1.77 -7.90 -8.68
N ILE A 192 -1.85 -6.63 -9.10
CA ILE A 192 -2.46 -5.56 -8.30
C ILE A 192 -3.92 -5.91 -7.98
N THR A 193 -4.66 -6.43 -8.97
CA THR A 193 -6.08 -6.77 -8.79
C THR A 193 -6.30 -8.08 -8.01
N SER A 194 -5.32 -8.99 -7.98
CA SER A 194 -5.39 -10.26 -7.24
C SER A 194 -4.80 -10.20 -5.84
N TRP A 195 -4.23 -9.06 -5.41
CA TRP A 195 -3.46 -8.95 -4.15
C TRP A 195 -4.11 -9.62 -2.93
N HIS A 196 -5.40 -9.34 -2.71
CA HIS A 196 -6.14 -9.88 -1.57
C HIS A 196 -6.28 -11.42 -1.66
N VAL A 197 -6.56 -11.94 -2.86
CA VAL A 197 -6.68 -13.37 -3.12
C VAL A 197 -5.33 -14.06 -2.94
N ASP A 198 -4.25 -13.45 -3.42
CA ASP A 198 -2.90 -14.01 -3.29
C ASP A 198 -2.43 -14.02 -1.83
N CYS A 199 -2.70 -12.95 -1.07
CA CYS A 199 -2.42 -12.91 0.36
C CYS A 199 -3.23 -13.96 1.14
N TRP A 200 -4.51 -14.14 0.79
CA TRP A 200 -5.34 -15.19 1.37
C TRP A 200 -4.73 -16.56 1.11
N PHE A 201 -4.33 -16.85 -0.13
CA PHE A 201 -3.70 -18.13 -0.48
C PHE A 201 -2.39 -18.34 0.30
N ILE A 202 -1.52 -17.34 0.38
CA ILE A 202 -0.26 -17.40 1.15
C ILE A 202 -0.53 -17.75 2.62
N LEU A 203 -1.51 -17.08 3.24
CA LEU A 203 -1.86 -17.30 4.65
C LEU A 203 -2.61 -18.62 4.88
N ASP A 204 -3.40 -19.10 3.92
CA ASP A 204 -4.05 -20.41 4.05
C ASP A 204 -3.05 -21.56 3.89
N VAL A 205 -2.10 -21.46 2.95
CA VAL A 205 -0.98 -22.42 2.85
C VAL A 205 -0.19 -22.43 4.16
N ARG A 206 0.13 -21.27 4.74
CA ARG A 206 0.75 -21.17 6.08
C ARG A 206 -0.04 -21.94 7.14
N ARG A 207 -1.34 -21.69 7.22
CA ARG A 207 -2.23 -22.32 8.21
C ARG A 207 -2.22 -23.85 8.07
N ARG A 208 -2.20 -24.36 6.83
CA ARG A 208 -2.08 -25.81 6.55
C ARG A 208 -0.71 -26.36 6.92
N LEU A 209 0.37 -25.60 6.70
CA LEU A 209 1.75 -25.99 7.07
C LEU A 209 2.02 -25.96 8.58
N ALA A 210 1.28 -25.14 9.34
CA ALA A 210 1.37 -25.09 10.81
C ALA A 210 0.70 -26.31 11.50
N LEU A 211 0.08 -27.21 10.73
CA LEU A 211 -0.46 -28.48 11.23
C LEU A 211 0.68 -29.48 11.52
N PRO A 212 0.51 -30.40 12.48
CA PRO A 212 1.53 -31.40 12.81
C PRO A 212 2.05 -32.20 11.59
N ALA A 213 3.35 -32.52 11.61
CA ALA A 213 4.14 -33.08 10.51
C ALA A 213 3.58 -34.35 9.83
N HIS A 214 2.65 -35.07 10.44
CA HIS A 214 2.04 -36.29 9.88
C HIS A 214 0.82 -36.02 8.96
N HIS A 215 0.45 -34.75 8.73
CA HIS A 215 -0.70 -34.40 7.87
C HIS A 215 -0.37 -33.52 6.66
N TRP A 216 0.77 -32.84 6.58
CA TRP A 216 0.94 -31.77 5.58
C TRP A 216 1.38 -32.25 4.18
N GLU A 217 2.17 -33.34 4.09
CA GLU A 217 2.64 -33.88 2.79
C GLU A 217 1.48 -34.39 1.91
N SER A 218 0.31 -34.66 2.52
CA SER A 218 -0.91 -35.06 1.82
C SER A 218 -1.86 -33.90 1.46
N HIS A 219 -1.61 -32.66 1.90
CA HIS A 219 -2.59 -31.55 1.81
C HIS A 219 -2.16 -30.33 0.99
N VAL A 220 -0.89 -30.24 0.60
CA VAL A 220 -0.39 -29.20 -0.32
C VAL A 220 0.29 -29.91 -1.49
N ASN A 221 -0.41 -29.96 -2.62
CA ASN A 221 0.13 -30.57 -3.84
C ASN A 221 1.29 -29.72 -4.40
N GLU A 222 2.07 -30.30 -5.32
CA GLU A 222 3.22 -29.64 -5.94
C GLU A 222 2.84 -28.32 -6.65
N VAL A 223 1.63 -28.27 -7.23
CA VAL A 223 1.11 -27.07 -7.90
C VAL A 223 0.93 -25.91 -6.91
N ASP A 224 0.39 -26.18 -5.73
CA ASP A 224 0.20 -25.18 -4.68
C ASP A 224 1.54 -24.68 -4.13
N ARG A 225 2.55 -25.56 -4.01
CA ARG A 225 3.92 -25.16 -3.61
C ARG A 225 4.55 -24.23 -4.64
N GLN A 226 4.51 -24.61 -5.92
CA GLN A 226 5.04 -23.79 -7.00
C GLN A 226 4.35 -22.43 -7.07
N ARG A 227 3.03 -22.39 -6.92
CA ARG A 227 2.27 -21.14 -6.85
C ARG A 227 2.66 -20.32 -5.63
N PHE A 228 2.81 -20.93 -4.46
CA PHE A 228 3.25 -20.25 -3.24
C PHE A 228 4.61 -19.58 -3.41
N ASP A 229 5.60 -20.32 -3.93
CA ASP A 229 6.95 -19.81 -4.15
C ASP A 229 6.97 -18.66 -5.17
N GLN A 230 6.14 -18.74 -6.21
CA GLN A 230 5.97 -17.64 -7.17
C GLN A 230 5.37 -16.40 -6.52
N LEU A 231 4.35 -16.56 -5.68
CA LEU A 231 3.63 -15.44 -5.05
C LEU A 231 4.44 -14.77 -3.95
N ILE A 232 5.06 -15.54 -3.06
CA ILE A 232 5.77 -14.99 -1.89
C ILE A 232 6.97 -14.12 -2.29
N ASN A 233 7.60 -14.44 -3.42
CA ASN A 233 8.73 -13.68 -3.97
C ASN A 233 8.30 -12.39 -4.71
N ARG A 234 7.01 -12.24 -5.00
CA ARG A 234 6.45 -11.07 -5.72
C ARG A 234 5.85 -10.04 -4.78
N VAL A 235 5.38 -10.45 -3.61
CA VAL A 235 4.79 -9.56 -2.60
C VAL A 235 5.84 -8.98 -1.65
N SER A 236 5.72 -7.70 -1.37
CA SER A 236 6.51 -7.00 -0.35
C SER A 236 5.80 -6.99 1.01
N VAL A 237 4.46 -7.07 1.00
CA VAL A 237 3.61 -6.99 2.18
C VAL A 237 2.40 -7.91 1.98
N ILE A 238 2.04 -8.65 3.03
CA ILE A 238 0.84 -9.51 3.09
C ILE A 238 -0.25 -8.77 3.88
N ILE A 239 -1.50 -8.80 3.40
CA ILE A 239 -2.62 -8.26 4.17
C ILE A 239 -2.97 -9.17 5.37
N TYR A 240 -3.24 -8.58 6.53
CA TYR A 240 -3.80 -9.29 7.67
C TYR A 240 -5.25 -9.73 7.40
N ILE A 241 -5.52 -11.03 7.53
CA ILE A 241 -6.84 -11.63 7.30
C ILE A 241 -7.28 -12.35 8.59
N PRO A 242 -8.16 -11.73 9.42
CA PRO A 242 -8.48 -12.22 10.76
C PRO A 242 -8.87 -13.71 10.81
N GLU A 243 -9.64 -14.17 9.83
CA GLU A 243 -10.18 -15.54 9.75
C GLU A 243 -9.09 -16.60 9.69
N LEU A 244 -7.89 -16.24 9.23
CA LEU A 244 -6.75 -17.14 9.12
C LEU A 244 -5.83 -17.11 10.36
N PHE A 245 -6.16 -16.29 11.37
CA PHE A 245 -5.41 -16.12 12.62
C PHE A 245 -6.18 -16.56 13.90
N THR A 246 -7.45 -16.94 13.80
CA THR A 246 -8.38 -17.13 14.94
C THR A 246 -8.21 -18.42 15.74
N SER A 247 -7.44 -19.42 15.28
CA SER A 247 -7.19 -20.66 16.04
C SER A 247 -5.80 -20.76 16.69
N ASP A 248 -4.84 -19.93 16.28
CA ASP A 248 -3.41 -20.07 16.64
C ASP A 248 -2.80 -18.85 17.35
N THR A 249 -3.59 -17.83 17.68
CA THR A 249 -3.08 -16.57 18.25
C THR A 249 -2.33 -16.78 19.58
N ARG A 250 -2.67 -17.81 20.38
CA ARG A 250 -1.91 -18.20 21.59
C ARG A 250 -0.59 -18.94 21.30
N ARG A 251 -0.47 -19.63 20.17
CA ARG A 251 0.78 -20.29 19.73
C ARG A 251 1.72 -19.29 19.05
N MET A 252 1.17 -18.31 18.34
CA MET A 252 1.94 -17.27 17.66
C MET A 252 2.72 -16.36 18.61
N THR A 253 2.15 -15.98 19.76
CA THR A 253 2.89 -15.18 20.75
C THR A 253 4.13 -15.92 21.25
N ARG A 254 4.03 -17.24 21.51
CA ARG A 254 5.18 -18.08 21.89
C ARG A 254 6.21 -18.27 20.77
N TRP A 255 5.77 -18.36 19.51
CA TRP A 255 6.69 -18.52 18.38
C TRP A 255 7.44 -17.21 18.07
N GLN A 256 6.75 -16.06 18.16
CA GLN A 256 7.38 -14.74 18.02
C GLN A 256 8.33 -14.42 19.18
N GLU A 257 8.01 -14.81 20.42
CA GLU A 257 8.92 -14.71 21.56
C GLU A 257 10.21 -15.53 21.34
N ASN A 258 10.12 -16.67 20.64
CA ASN A 258 11.29 -17.50 20.31
C ASN A 258 12.09 -16.96 19.11
N GLU A 259 11.44 -16.42 18.07
CA GLU A 259 12.16 -15.78 16.95
C GLU A 259 12.86 -14.47 17.38
N VAL A 260 12.21 -13.63 18.20
CA VAL A 260 12.82 -12.39 18.71
C VAL A 260 14.03 -12.71 19.60
N ARG A 261 13.98 -13.79 20.40
CA ARG A 261 15.14 -14.29 21.15
C ARG A 261 16.29 -14.75 20.23
N ASN A 262 15.97 -15.46 19.15
CA ASN A 262 16.98 -15.91 18.19
C ASN A 262 17.60 -14.77 17.36
N ILE A 263 16.90 -13.64 17.20
CA ILE A 263 17.42 -12.44 16.54
C ILE A 263 18.30 -11.62 17.50
N GLN A 264 18.07 -11.72 18.81
CA GLN A 264 18.86 -11.02 19.85
C GLN A 264 20.10 -11.77 20.30
N ASP A 265 20.31 -13.01 19.85
CA ASP A 265 21.49 -13.82 20.16
C ASP A 265 22.25 -14.23 18.88
N PRO A 266 22.83 -13.28 18.12
CA PRO A 266 23.87 -13.64 17.18
C PRO A 266 25.10 -13.93 18.03
N GLY A 267 25.47 -15.20 18.19
CA GLY A 267 26.72 -15.58 18.85
C GLY A 267 27.91 -14.80 18.27
N PHE A 268 28.24 -13.69 18.90
CA PHE A 268 29.49 -12.99 18.72
C PHE A 268 30.48 -13.66 19.66
N PRO A 269 31.59 -14.22 19.17
CA PRO A 269 32.66 -14.64 20.06
C PRO A 269 33.10 -13.41 20.85
N ALA A 270 33.16 -13.56 22.17
CA ALA A 270 33.72 -12.55 23.06
C ALA A 270 35.10 -12.16 22.53
N ALA A 271 35.30 -10.87 22.29
CA ALA A 271 36.64 -10.35 22.07
C ALA A 271 37.38 -10.46 23.41
N ASP A 272 38.32 -11.41 23.48
CA ASP A 272 39.26 -11.52 24.59
C ASP A 272 40.07 -10.21 24.69
N ALA A 273 40.21 -9.75 25.93
CA ALA A 273 40.96 -8.58 26.35
C ALA A 273 42.48 -8.83 26.36
#